data_AF-A0A812Q359-F1
#
_entry.id   AF-A0A812Q359-F1
#
_cell.length_a   1.000
_cell.length_b   1.000
_cell.length_c   1.000
_cell.angle_alpha   90.00
_cell.angle_beta   90.00
_cell.angle_gamma   90.00
#
_symmetry.space_group_name_H-M   'P 1'
#
loop_
_entity.id
_entity.type
_entity.pdbx_description
1 polymer ?
#
loop_
_entity_poly.entity_id
_entity_poly.type
_entity_poly.pdbx_seq_one_letter_code
_entity_poly.pdbx_strand_id
1 'polypeptide(L)'
;EKCSYEAIKAAELCIAAKDLSAEYLRDASRWEEARFWIDKCCIRQNDEEFMSLSIQLIEEFMQLCHGMVVIFTWSYLERLWCVYEWACFLVFHEPHDMVICAESLYRAGTEERFLESVRRFSVEQSQCTDPEDRKVLEQKIKEYYGCCENFERFLRVSVIAIIGRCLAARGARNKTGLCNWVDLADDLGFQDLADGLRLADPAAWRQQALDEVETSNTDLQSCIKAQSDAWFADHITPILAAERRRAVQRNVFRSMLLRKNFAFASAVARGRPVVQSPHSEVRKTLSAAS
;
A
#
# COMPACT_ATOMS: atom_id res chain seq x y z
N GLU A 1 -30.97 -1.02 9.60
CA GLU A 1 -30.16 0.15 10.02
C GLU A 1 -29.00 0.33 9.05
N LYS A 2 -28.57 1.57 8.76
CA LYS A 2 -27.36 1.80 7.97
C LYS A 2 -26.16 1.57 8.88
N CYS A 3 -25.22 0.70 8.48
CA CYS A 3 -23.95 0.53 9.19
C CYS A 3 -23.21 1.88 9.23
N SER A 4 -22.68 2.27 10.39
CA SER A 4 -21.90 3.51 10.48
C SER A 4 -20.59 3.37 9.73
N TYR A 5 -20.02 4.50 9.32
CA TYR A 5 -18.76 4.51 8.59
C TYR A 5 -17.61 3.99 9.46
N GLU A 6 -17.63 4.27 10.76
CA GLU A 6 -16.69 3.76 11.76
C GLU A 6 -16.79 2.23 11.88
N ALA A 7 -18.00 1.68 11.88
CA ALA A 7 -18.22 0.24 11.93
C ALA A 7 -17.69 -0.46 10.67
N ILE A 8 -17.82 0.16 9.49
CA ILE A 8 -17.22 -0.35 8.26
C ILE A 8 -15.69 -0.35 8.36
N LYS A 9 -15.06 0.73 8.83
CA LYS A 9 -13.60 0.79 9.02
C LYS A 9 -13.10 -0.27 9.98
N ALA A 10 -13.79 -0.45 11.11
CA ALA A 10 -13.44 -1.47 12.09
C ALA A 10 -13.56 -2.88 11.51
N ALA A 11 -14.62 -3.16 10.74
CA ALA A 11 -14.80 -4.44 10.07
C ALA A 11 -13.69 -4.73 9.06
N GLU A 12 -13.34 -3.76 8.21
CA GLU A 12 -12.25 -3.87 7.24
C GLU A 12 -10.90 -4.11 7.92
N LEU A 13 -10.60 -3.41 9.02
CA LEU A 13 -9.38 -3.63 9.79
C LEU A 13 -9.33 -5.03 10.43
N CYS A 14 -10.46 -5.51 10.97
CA CYS A 14 -10.56 -6.87 11.51
C CYS A 14 -10.35 -7.94 10.45
N ILE A 15 -10.84 -7.72 9.22
CA ILE A 15 -10.60 -8.62 8.09
C ILE A 15 -9.10 -8.63 7.76
N ALA A 16 -8.48 -7.46 7.60
CA ALA A 16 -7.04 -7.37 7.34
C ALA A 16 -6.20 -8.04 8.44
N ALA A 17 -6.57 -7.91 9.71
CA ALA A 17 -5.87 -8.57 10.82
C ALA A 17 -5.94 -10.10 10.73
N LYS A 18 -7.09 -10.64 10.34
CA LYS A 18 -7.27 -12.09 10.13
C LYS A 18 -6.48 -12.59 8.94
N ASP A 19 -6.50 -11.86 7.83
CA ASP A 19 -5.75 -12.22 6.62
C ASP A 19 -4.24 -12.21 6.90
N LEU A 20 -3.75 -11.16 7.57
CA LEU A 20 -2.35 -11.09 7.99
C LEU A 20 -1.98 -12.21 8.97
N SER A 21 -2.88 -12.62 9.86
CA SER A 21 -2.59 -13.71 10.81
C SER A 21 -2.62 -15.08 10.13
N ALA A 22 -3.51 -15.27 9.15
CA ALA A 22 -3.49 -16.44 8.29
C ALA A 22 -2.16 -16.54 7.52
N GLU A 23 -1.67 -15.42 6.99
CA GLU A 23 -0.43 -15.38 6.21
C GLU A 23 0.83 -15.54 7.07
N TYR A 24 0.98 -14.73 8.12
CA TYR A 24 2.21 -14.65 8.91
C TYR A 24 2.25 -15.63 10.08
N LEU A 25 1.10 -15.96 10.68
CA LEU A 25 0.99 -16.88 11.83
C LEU A 25 0.48 -18.26 11.44
N ARG A 26 0.10 -18.46 10.16
CA ARG A 26 -0.54 -19.68 9.64
C ARG A 26 -1.82 -20.04 10.38
N ASP A 27 -2.48 -19.05 10.97
CA ASP A 27 -3.68 -19.23 11.78
C ASP A 27 -4.46 -17.90 11.86
N ALA A 28 -5.58 -17.84 11.13
CA ALA A 28 -6.47 -16.68 11.14
C ALA A 28 -7.15 -16.44 12.49
N SER A 29 -7.21 -17.45 13.37
CA SER A 29 -7.84 -17.32 14.68
C SER A 29 -7.01 -16.49 15.66
N ARG A 30 -5.69 -16.37 15.41
CA ARG A 30 -4.73 -15.62 16.23
C ARG A 30 -4.63 -14.14 15.84
N TRP A 31 -5.71 -13.56 15.32
CA TRP A 31 -5.71 -12.20 14.78
C TRP A 31 -5.47 -11.12 15.85
N GLU A 32 -5.72 -11.43 17.13
CA GLU A 32 -5.38 -10.60 18.27
C GLU A 32 -3.87 -10.46 18.53
N GLU A 33 -3.05 -11.31 17.91
CA GLU A 33 -1.59 -11.19 17.96
C GLU A 33 -1.06 -10.20 16.92
N ALA A 34 -1.85 -9.84 15.90
CA ALA A 34 -1.51 -8.77 14.99
C ALA A 34 -1.36 -7.44 15.76
N ARG A 35 -0.26 -6.73 15.49
CA ARG A 35 0.04 -5.44 16.12
C ARG A 35 -0.03 -4.34 15.07
N PHE A 36 -0.92 -3.38 15.30
CA PHE A 36 -1.08 -2.21 14.44
C PHE A 36 -0.51 -0.99 15.15
N TRP A 37 0.32 -0.22 14.44
CA TRP A 37 0.61 1.15 14.81
C TRP A 37 -0.43 2.03 14.14
N ILE A 38 -1.20 2.77 14.93
CA ILE A 38 -2.25 3.68 14.46
C ILE A 38 -1.91 5.04 15.04
N ASP A 39 -1.61 6.01 14.17
CA ASP A 39 -1.25 7.39 14.51
C ASP A 39 -2.04 7.95 15.70
N LYS A 40 -3.37 7.95 15.61
CA LYS A 40 -4.29 8.49 16.62
C LYS A 40 -4.23 7.78 17.96
N CYS A 41 -3.80 6.53 17.98
CA CYS A 41 -3.70 5.72 19.21
C CYS A 41 -2.29 5.73 19.78
N CYS A 42 -1.27 5.86 18.93
CA CYS A 42 0.14 5.75 19.31
C CYS A 42 0.79 7.11 19.58
N ILE A 43 0.23 8.20 19.03
CA ILE A 43 0.69 9.57 19.22
C ILE A 43 -0.21 10.27 20.23
N ARG A 44 0.39 10.96 21.21
CA ARG A 44 -0.34 11.76 22.20
C ARG A 44 -0.98 12.98 21.53
N GLN A 45 -2.26 12.89 21.22
CA GLN A 45 -3.01 13.93 20.48
C GLN A 45 -3.19 15.26 21.23
N ASN A 46 -2.90 15.29 22.55
CA ASN A 46 -3.10 16.46 23.41
C ASN A 46 -1.75 17.10 23.83
N ASP A 47 -0.67 16.77 23.14
CA ASP A 47 0.69 17.19 23.46
C ASP A 47 1.36 17.68 22.18
N GLU A 48 1.31 19.00 21.94
CA GLU A 48 1.77 19.64 20.70
C GLU A 48 3.26 19.37 20.43
N GLU A 49 4.10 19.36 21.47
CA GLU A 49 5.53 19.05 21.35
C GLU A 49 5.74 17.61 20.91
N PHE A 50 5.00 16.66 21.52
CA PHE A 50 5.07 15.25 21.15
C PHE A 50 4.51 14.97 19.76
N MET A 51 3.45 15.69 19.34
CA MET A 51 2.91 15.61 17.97
C MET A 51 3.92 16.08 16.95
N SER A 52 4.54 17.26 17.18
CA SER A 52 5.58 17.80 16.30
C SER A 52 6.77 16.84 16.18
N LEU A 53 7.22 16.28 17.30
CA LEU A 53 8.27 15.26 17.30
C LEU A 53 7.86 14.00 16.53
N SER A 54 6.61 13.55 16.67
CA SER A 54 6.10 12.36 15.98
C SER A 54 6.10 12.52 14.46
N ILE A 55 5.76 13.72 13.97
CA ILE A 55 5.85 14.05 12.54
C ILE A 55 7.27 13.97 12.05
N GLN A 56 8.21 14.52 12.83
CA GLN A 56 9.62 14.48 12.46
C GLN A 56 10.14 13.05 12.35
N LEU A 57 9.57 12.12 13.13
CA LEU A 57 9.96 10.71 13.21
C LEU A 57 9.10 9.75 12.38
N ILE A 58 8.20 10.26 11.53
CA ILE A 58 7.24 9.42 10.81
C ILE A 58 7.94 8.39 9.89
N GLU A 59 9.06 8.76 9.29
CA GLU A 59 9.86 7.87 8.44
C GLU A 59 10.49 6.73 9.24
N GLU A 60 10.92 6.99 10.48
CA GLU A 60 11.45 5.98 11.39
C GLU A 60 10.36 4.98 11.77
N PHE A 61 9.13 5.44 12.03
CA PHE A 61 8.01 4.53 12.27
C PHE A 61 7.71 3.67 11.05
N MET A 62 7.62 4.28 9.86
CA MET A 62 7.36 3.55 8.61
C MET A 62 8.43 2.50 8.34
N GLN A 63 9.71 2.81 8.56
CA GLN A 63 10.81 1.85 8.39
C GLN A 63 10.72 0.61 9.28
N LEU A 64 10.10 0.75 10.46
CA LEU A 64 9.96 -0.33 11.44
C LEU A 64 8.71 -1.20 11.21
N CYS A 65 7.76 -0.74 10.40
CA CYS A 65 6.58 -1.51 10.04
C CYS A 65 6.95 -2.69 9.11
N HIS A 66 6.30 -3.84 9.27
CA HIS A 66 6.43 -4.97 8.35
C HIS A 66 5.54 -4.84 7.12
N GLY A 67 4.47 -4.07 7.25
CA GLY A 67 3.45 -3.86 6.23
C GLY A 67 2.62 -2.63 6.54
N MET A 68 1.82 -2.17 5.58
CA MET A 68 0.89 -1.06 5.74
C MET A 68 -0.51 -1.48 5.36
N VAL A 69 -1.48 -1.30 6.26
CA VAL A 69 -2.91 -1.49 5.95
C VAL A 69 -3.54 -0.13 5.70
N VAL A 70 -4.13 0.05 4.53
CA VAL A 70 -4.77 1.30 4.12
C VAL A 70 -6.26 1.11 3.99
N ILE A 71 -7.03 1.73 4.88
CA ILE A 71 -8.48 1.83 4.73
C ILE A 71 -8.78 2.95 3.74
N PHE A 72 -8.91 2.58 2.46
CA PHE A 72 -8.95 3.53 1.36
C PHE A 72 -10.38 3.99 1.09
N THR A 73 -10.59 5.29 1.23
CA THR A 73 -11.89 5.97 1.07
C THR A 73 -11.72 7.04 0.00
N TRP A 74 -12.80 7.49 -0.65
CA TRP A 74 -12.67 8.52 -1.69
C TRP A 74 -12.08 9.84 -1.15
N SER A 75 -12.23 10.14 0.15
CA SER A 75 -11.58 11.29 0.81
C SER A 75 -10.19 10.98 1.38
N TYR A 76 -9.63 9.78 1.17
CA TYR A 76 -8.33 9.42 1.73
C TYR A 76 -7.23 10.34 1.21
N LEU A 77 -7.25 10.63 -0.10
CA LEU A 77 -6.28 11.50 -0.77
C LEU A 77 -6.44 12.99 -0.45
N GLU A 78 -7.51 13.38 0.23
CA GLU A 78 -7.69 14.76 0.69
C GLU A 78 -6.84 15.07 1.93
N ARG A 79 -6.18 14.08 2.55
CA ARG A 79 -5.43 14.25 3.81
C ARG A 79 -3.94 14.16 3.56
N LEU A 80 -3.22 15.28 3.67
CA LEU A 80 -1.80 15.39 3.34
C LEU A 80 -0.93 14.40 4.12
N TRP A 81 -1.24 14.22 5.41
CA TRP A 81 -0.56 13.26 6.26
C TRP A 81 -0.65 11.82 5.73
N CYS A 82 -1.86 11.37 5.38
CA CYS A 82 -2.09 9.99 4.95
C CYS A 82 -1.42 9.68 3.62
N VAL A 83 -1.45 10.64 2.68
CA VAL A 83 -0.75 10.46 1.40
C VAL A 83 0.76 10.51 1.55
N TYR A 84 1.28 11.28 2.51
CA TYR A 84 2.70 11.28 2.85
C TYR A 84 3.13 9.93 3.41
N GLU A 85 2.38 9.37 4.39
CA GLU A 85 2.62 8.02 4.94
C GLU A 85 2.65 6.96 3.85
N TRP A 86 1.68 6.99 2.93
CA TRP A 86 1.61 6.07 1.80
C TRP A 86 2.88 6.12 0.96
N ALA A 87 3.24 7.31 0.47
CA ALA A 87 4.39 7.47 -0.41
C ALA A 87 5.68 7.08 0.32
N CYS A 88 5.82 7.54 1.57
CA CYS A 88 6.93 7.25 2.47
C CYS A 88 7.11 5.74 2.68
N PHE A 89 6.02 5.01 2.97
CA PHE A 89 6.05 3.56 3.12
C PHE A 89 6.61 2.87 1.87
N LEU A 90 6.18 3.26 0.66
CA LEU A 90 6.66 2.69 -0.60
C LEU A 90 8.11 3.06 -0.95
N VAL A 91 8.68 4.08 -0.30
CA VAL A 91 10.13 4.33 -0.37
C VAL A 91 10.91 3.23 0.36
N PHE A 92 10.38 2.74 1.48
CA PHE A 92 11.09 1.81 2.38
C PHE A 92 10.76 0.35 2.19
N HIS A 93 9.59 0.07 1.62
CA HIS A 93 9.02 -1.26 1.52
C HIS A 93 8.66 -1.57 0.08
N GLU A 94 8.42 -2.85 -0.17
CA GLU A 94 7.96 -3.24 -1.48
C GLU A 94 6.44 -3.05 -1.59
N PRO A 95 5.94 -2.74 -2.79
CA PRO A 95 4.51 -2.61 -3.05
C PRO A 95 3.64 -3.77 -2.52
N HIS A 96 4.19 -5.00 -2.44
CA HIS A 96 3.46 -6.14 -1.93
C HIS A 96 3.17 -6.09 -0.42
N ASP A 97 3.99 -5.36 0.34
CA ASP A 97 3.86 -5.20 1.80
C ASP A 97 2.70 -4.25 2.18
N MET A 98 2.02 -3.64 1.21
CA MET A 98 0.85 -2.78 1.42
C MET A 98 -0.45 -3.55 1.17
N VAL A 99 -1.45 -3.42 2.04
CA VAL A 99 -2.80 -4.00 1.88
C VAL A 99 -3.82 -2.87 1.79
N ILE A 100 -4.67 -2.89 0.77
CA ILE A 100 -5.77 -1.91 0.64
C ILE A 100 -7.10 -2.54 1.02
N CYS A 101 -7.74 -1.91 2.01
CA CYS A 101 -9.09 -2.19 2.45
C CYS A 101 -10.05 -1.17 1.85
N ALA A 102 -10.58 -1.47 0.67
CA ALA A 102 -11.54 -0.63 -0.05
C ALA A 102 -12.88 -1.34 -0.34
N GLU A 103 -13.03 -2.63 -0.01
CA GLU A 103 -14.12 -3.46 -0.56
C GLU A 103 -15.50 -2.95 -0.18
N SER A 104 -15.69 -2.70 1.11
CA SER A 104 -16.98 -2.23 1.59
C SER A 104 -17.33 -0.82 1.11
N LEU A 105 -16.38 -0.07 0.55
CA LEU A 105 -16.53 1.33 0.17
C LEU A 105 -16.53 1.56 -1.35
N TYR A 106 -15.84 0.70 -2.10
CA TYR A 106 -15.78 0.71 -3.56
C TYR A 106 -16.92 -0.15 -4.13
N ARG A 107 -18.05 0.50 -4.40
CA ARG A 107 -19.28 -0.15 -4.88
C ARG A 107 -19.77 0.56 -6.14
N ALA A 108 -20.69 -0.09 -6.85
CA ALA A 108 -21.44 0.56 -7.91
C ALA A 108 -22.05 1.88 -7.39
N GLY A 109 -21.74 2.99 -8.08
CA GLY A 109 -22.18 4.33 -7.71
C GLY A 109 -21.20 5.15 -6.84
N THR A 110 -20.21 4.53 -6.18
CA THR A 110 -19.13 5.26 -5.49
C THR A 110 -17.81 5.26 -6.25
N GLU A 111 -17.66 4.34 -7.21
CA GLU A 111 -16.48 4.18 -8.08
C GLU A 111 -15.94 5.50 -8.64
N GLU A 112 -16.78 6.32 -9.28
CA GLU A 112 -16.33 7.60 -9.87
C GLU A 112 -15.72 8.54 -8.82
N ARG A 113 -16.16 8.48 -7.57
CA ARG A 113 -15.58 9.32 -6.50
C ARG A 113 -14.14 8.92 -6.19
N PHE A 114 -13.81 7.64 -6.31
CA PHE A 114 -12.43 7.17 -6.12
C PHE A 114 -11.56 7.59 -7.29
N LEU A 115 -12.04 7.43 -8.52
CA LEU A 115 -11.32 7.85 -9.72
C LEU A 115 -11.07 9.37 -9.70
N GLU A 116 -12.09 10.16 -9.38
CA GLU A 116 -11.97 11.62 -9.31
C GLU A 116 -11.06 12.09 -8.18
N SER A 117 -11.04 11.37 -7.06
CA SER A 117 -10.10 11.64 -5.96
C SER A 117 -8.65 11.51 -6.42
N VAL A 118 -8.33 10.47 -7.19
CA VAL A 118 -6.98 10.29 -7.75
C VAL A 118 -6.68 11.35 -8.81
N ARG A 119 -7.65 11.60 -9.70
CA ARG A 119 -7.52 12.58 -10.80
C ARG A 119 -7.24 14.00 -10.26
N ARG A 120 -7.95 14.41 -9.20
CA ARG A 120 -7.84 15.74 -8.60
C ARG A 120 -6.79 15.86 -7.51
N PHE A 121 -6.17 14.76 -7.08
CA PHE A 121 -5.23 14.79 -5.96
C PHE A 121 -4.18 15.87 -6.17
N SER A 122 -4.01 16.79 -5.23
CA SER A 122 -2.89 17.72 -5.22
C SER A 122 -2.43 17.99 -3.79
N VAL A 123 -1.13 18.15 -3.58
CA VAL A 123 -0.54 18.55 -2.30
C VAL A 123 -1.09 19.92 -1.88
N GLU A 124 -1.27 20.84 -2.83
CA GLU A 124 -1.80 22.17 -2.56
C GLU A 124 -3.21 22.09 -1.96
N GLN A 125 -4.08 21.27 -2.55
CA GLN A 125 -5.48 21.11 -2.15
C GLN A 125 -5.70 20.14 -0.99
N SER A 126 -4.65 19.43 -0.57
CA SER A 126 -4.72 18.49 0.54
C SER A 126 -4.87 19.20 1.88
N GLN A 127 -5.74 18.67 2.71
CA GLN A 127 -6.05 19.14 4.05
C GLN A 127 -5.02 18.62 5.05
N CYS A 128 -4.70 19.46 6.02
CA CYS A 128 -3.96 19.10 7.21
C CYS A 128 -4.72 19.66 8.42
N THR A 129 -4.85 18.89 9.50
CA THR A 129 -5.56 19.35 10.70
C THR A 129 -4.81 20.49 11.37
N ASP A 130 -3.49 20.39 11.45
CA ASP A 130 -2.61 21.46 11.93
C ASP A 130 -1.88 22.12 10.73
N PRO A 131 -1.97 23.46 10.57
CA PRO A 131 -1.22 24.19 9.56
C PRO A 131 0.32 24.10 9.69
N GLU A 132 0.87 23.91 10.88
CA GLU A 132 2.33 23.74 11.06
C GLU A 132 2.80 22.38 10.56
N ASP A 133 2.01 21.32 10.78
CA ASP A 133 2.26 19.99 10.22
C ASP A 133 2.34 20.05 8.69
N ARG A 134 1.47 20.86 8.06
CA ARG A 134 1.50 21.07 6.60
C ARG A 134 2.86 21.57 6.13
N LYS A 135 3.44 22.56 6.81
CA LYS A 135 4.77 23.11 6.45
C LYS A 135 5.85 22.05 6.58
N VAL A 136 5.81 21.24 7.64
CA VAL A 136 6.77 20.16 7.86
C VAL A 136 6.65 19.10 6.76
N LEU A 137 5.42 18.68 6.42
CA LEU A 137 5.17 17.70 5.37
C LEU A 137 5.55 18.23 3.97
N GLU A 138 5.26 19.49 3.64
CA GLU A 138 5.67 20.10 2.38
C GLU A 138 7.20 20.22 2.27
N GLN A 139 7.87 20.59 3.36
CA GLN A 139 9.33 20.62 3.41
C GLN A 139 9.92 19.23 3.21
N LYS A 140 9.35 18.21 3.87
CA LYS A 140 9.72 16.80 3.65
C LYS A 140 9.44 16.36 2.22
N ILE A 141 8.31 16.72 1.61
CA ILE A 141 8.03 16.43 0.20
C ILE A 141 9.15 16.98 -0.68
N LYS A 142 9.54 18.24 -0.47
CA LYS A 142 10.63 18.88 -1.20
C LYS A 142 11.97 18.17 -0.97
N GLU A 143 12.31 17.86 0.27
CA GLU A 143 13.55 17.17 0.63
C GLU A 143 13.64 15.76 0.05
N TYR A 144 12.55 14.99 0.08
CA TYR A 144 12.55 13.58 -0.25
C TYR A 144 12.24 13.32 -1.72
N TYR A 145 11.39 14.14 -2.33
CA TYR A 145 10.89 13.96 -3.71
C TYR A 145 11.31 15.08 -4.67
N GLY A 146 11.98 16.12 -4.16
CA GLY A 146 12.44 17.27 -4.95
C GLY A 146 11.39 18.35 -5.11
N CYS A 147 10.18 17.98 -5.52
CA CYS A 147 9.05 18.88 -5.69
C CYS A 147 7.71 18.18 -5.50
N CYS A 148 6.63 18.96 -5.38
CA CYS A 148 5.29 18.44 -5.21
C CYS A 148 4.83 17.63 -6.43
N GLU A 149 5.21 18.02 -7.65
CA GLU A 149 4.80 17.34 -8.88
C GLU A 149 5.35 15.91 -8.96
N ASN A 150 6.60 15.70 -8.54
CA ASN A 150 7.20 14.36 -8.47
C ASN A 150 6.47 13.49 -7.44
N PHE A 151 6.17 14.06 -6.28
CA PHE A 151 5.42 13.39 -5.23
C PHE A 151 4.00 13.02 -5.69
N GLU A 152 3.26 13.98 -6.26
CA GLU A 152 1.91 13.77 -6.78
C GLU A 152 1.87 12.70 -7.86
N ARG A 153 2.82 12.74 -8.81
CA ARG A 153 2.95 11.71 -9.83
C ARG A 153 3.17 10.34 -9.20
N PHE A 154 4.15 10.21 -8.32
CA PHE A 154 4.48 8.94 -7.67
C PHE A 154 3.28 8.39 -6.88
N LEU A 155 2.60 9.25 -6.14
CA LEU A 155 1.42 8.88 -5.38
C LEU A 155 0.31 8.37 -6.32
N ARG A 156 -0.08 9.13 -7.35
CA ARG A 156 -1.15 8.72 -8.27
C ARG A 156 -0.84 7.38 -8.96
N VAL A 157 0.38 7.20 -9.49
CA VAL A 157 0.80 5.91 -10.09
C VAL A 157 0.67 4.79 -9.06
N SER A 158 1.20 4.98 -7.85
CA SER A 158 1.19 3.93 -6.83
C SER A 158 -0.24 3.59 -6.34
N VAL A 159 -1.11 4.57 -6.17
CA VAL A 159 -2.51 4.37 -5.80
C VAL A 159 -3.23 3.53 -6.86
N ILE A 160 -3.11 3.93 -8.14
CA ILE A 160 -3.74 3.21 -9.26
C ILE A 160 -3.21 1.77 -9.32
N ALA A 161 -1.90 1.57 -9.22
CA ALA A 161 -1.28 0.25 -9.24
C ALA A 161 -1.77 -0.66 -8.12
N ILE A 162 -1.73 -0.20 -6.86
CA ILE A 162 -2.10 -1.04 -5.71
C ILE A 162 -3.61 -1.32 -5.69
N ILE A 163 -4.45 -0.37 -6.10
CA ILE A 163 -5.89 -0.62 -6.25
C ILE A 163 -6.14 -1.60 -7.40
N GLY A 164 -5.43 -1.45 -8.53
CA GLY A 164 -5.46 -2.38 -9.64
C GLY A 164 -5.18 -3.81 -9.20
N ARG A 165 -4.17 -4.04 -8.37
CA ARG A 165 -3.89 -5.34 -7.74
C ARG A 165 -5.03 -5.86 -6.89
N CYS A 166 -5.57 -5.01 -6.03
CA CYS A 166 -6.69 -5.37 -5.15
C CYS A 166 -7.92 -5.78 -5.99
N LEU A 167 -8.22 -5.03 -7.05
CA LEU A 167 -9.29 -5.35 -7.98
C LEU A 167 -9.00 -6.60 -8.81
N ALA A 168 -7.76 -6.84 -9.23
CA ALA A 168 -7.38 -8.02 -10.01
C ALA A 168 -7.51 -9.30 -9.17
N ALA A 169 -7.04 -9.29 -7.91
CA ALA A 169 -7.21 -10.40 -6.96
C ALA A 169 -8.70 -10.72 -6.68
N ARG A 170 -9.58 -9.72 -6.82
CA ARG A 170 -11.04 -9.85 -6.64
C ARG A 170 -11.81 -10.03 -7.95
N GLY A 171 -11.16 -9.77 -9.08
CA GLY A 171 -11.75 -9.44 -10.39
C GLY A 171 -12.49 -10.58 -11.07
N ALA A 172 -12.44 -11.77 -10.48
CA ALA A 172 -13.33 -12.89 -10.75
C ALA A 172 -14.82 -12.55 -10.83
N ARG A 173 -15.29 -11.44 -10.22
CA ARG A 173 -16.71 -11.09 -10.13
C ARG A 173 -17.15 -9.87 -10.96
N ASN A 174 -16.24 -8.95 -11.31
CA ASN A 174 -16.60 -7.75 -12.04
C ASN A 174 -15.45 -7.19 -12.89
N LYS A 175 -15.50 -7.43 -14.20
CA LYS A 175 -14.49 -6.95 -15.16
C LYS A 175 -14.46 -5.43 -15.31
N THR A 176 -15.60 -4.74 -15.11
CA THR A 176 -15.68 -3.29 -15.37
C THR A 176 -14.82 -2.48 -14.41
N GLY A 177 -14.62 -2.99 -13.19
CA GLY A 177 -13.87 -2.28 -12.15
C GLY A 177 -12.43 -2.00 -12.57
N LEU A 178 -11.71 -2.98 -13.10
CA LEU A 178 -10.30 -2.79 -13.49
C LEU A 178 -10.14 -1.89 -14.72
N CYS A 179 -11.04 -1.98 -15.71
CA CYS A 179 -10.99 -1.14 -16.91
C CYS A 179 -11.00 0.35 -16.57
N ASN A 180 -11.81 0.78 -15.60
CA ASN A 180 -11.86 2.20 -15.22
C ASN A 180 -10.52 2.71 -14.65
N TRP A 181 -9.72 1.84 -14.01
CA TRP A 181 -8.38 2.20 -13.53
C TRP A 181 -7.32 2.16 -14.64
N VAL A 182 -7.51 1.33 -15.67
CA VAL A 182 -6.72 1.37 -16.91
C VAL A 182 -6.95 2.70 -17.61
N ASP A 183 -8.22 3.06 -17.83
CA ASP A 183 -8.61 4.30 -18.51
C ASP A 183 -8.09 5.53 -17.74
N LEU A 184 -8.19 5.52 -16.40
CA LEU A 184 -7.61 6.58 -15.57
C LEU A 184 -6.08 6.66 -15.70
N ALA A 185 -5.38 5.53 -15.82
CA ALA A 185 -3.93 5.53 -16.02
C ALA A 185 -3.56 6.13 -17.39
N ASP A 186 -4.30 5.80 -18.46
CA ASP A 186 -4.13 6.41 -19.77
C ASP A 186 -4.39 7.93 -19.74
N ASP A 187 -5.52 8.35 -19.15
CA ASP A 187 -5.92 9.76 -19.02
C ASP A 187 -4.85 10.62 -18.34
N LEU A 188 -4.15 10.04 -17.35
CA LEU A 188 -3.08 10.70 -16.60
C LEU A 188 -1.70 10.56 -17.25
N GLY A 189 -1.60 9.92 -18.41
CA GLY A 189 -0.34 9.73 -19.15
C GLY A 189 0.62 8.72 -18.50
N PHE A 190 0.09 7.69 -17.85
CA PHE A 190 0.84 6.60 -17.23
C PHE A 190 0.81 5.34 -18.12
N GLN A 191 1.27 5.47 -19.37
CA GLN A 191 1.11 4.40 -20.39
C GLN A 191 1.66 3.04 -19.94
N ASP A 192 2.88 2.99 -19.39
CA ASP A 192 3.48 1.74 -18.92
C ASP A 192 2.59 1.05 -17.86
N LEU A 193 1.99 1.84 -16.96
CA LEU A 193 1.08 1.34 -15.93
C LEU A 193 -0.23 0.85 -16.55
N ALA A 194 -0.83 1.61 -17.47
CA ALA A 194 -2.04 1.20 -18.16
C ALA A 194 -1.82 -0.12 -18.93
N ASP A 195 -0.70 -0.24 -19.63
CA ASP A 195 -0.31 -1.45 -20.36
C ASP A 195 -0.15 -2.63 -19.41
N GLY A 196 0.55 -2.44 -18.28
CA GLY A 196 0.69 -3.46 -17.24
C GLY A 196 -0.65 -3.90 -16.64
N LEU A 197 -1.57 -2.96 -16.40
CA LEU A 197 -2.92 -3.23 -15.90
C LEU A 197 -3.77 -4.01 -16.90
N ARG A 198 -3.65 -3.77 -18.21
CA ARG A 198 -4.37 -4.53 -19.24
C ARG A 198 -3.93 -5.99 -19.34
N LEU A 199 -2.72 -6.33 -18.88
CA LEU A 199 -2.23 -7.71 -18.86
C LEU A 199 -2.89 -8.57 -17.77
N ALA A 200 -3.59 -7.97 -16.80
CA ALA A 200 -4.32 -8.74 -15.81
C ALA A 200 -5.53 -9.44 -16.46
N ASP A 201 -5.66 -10.74 -16.26
CA ASP A 201 -6.84 -11.52 -16.67
C ASP A 201 -7.47 -12.29 -15.49
N PRO A 202 -8.19 -11.59 -14.58
CA PRO A 202 -8.83 -12.23 -13.44
C PRO A 202 -9.84 -13.32 -13.81
N ALA A 203 -10.41 -13.27 -15.02
CA ALA A 203 -11.35 -14.28 -15.49
C ALA A 203 -10.63 -15.59 -15.82
N ALA A 204 -9.51 -15.51 -16.56
CA ALA A 204 -8.66 -16.66 -16.81
C ALA A 204 -8.10 -17.25 -15.51
N TRP A 205 -7.63 -16.40 -14.59
CA TRP A 205 -7.10 -16.86 -13.30
C TRP A 205 -8.14 -17.60 -12.47
N ARG A 206 -9.39 -17.13 -12.47
CA ARG A 206 -10.49 -17.80 -11.81
C ARG A 206 -10.77 -19.17 -12.43
N GLN A 207 -10.78 -19.27 -13.76
CA GLN A 207 -11.04 -20.54 -14.43
C GLN A 207 -9.95 -21.56 -14.11
N GLN A 208 -8.68 -21.17 -14.22
CA GLN A 208 -7.55 -22.02 -13.84
C GLN A 208 -7.65 -22.45 -12.37
N ALA A 209 -8.00 -21.53 -11.47
CA ALA A 209 -8.15 -21.85 -10.06
C ALA A 209 -9.30 -22.84 -9.79
N LEU A 210 -10.40 -22.80 -10.56
CA LEU A 210 -11.47 -23.80 -10.47
C LEU A 210 -10.97 -25.19 -10.88
N ASP A 211 -10.22 -25.27 -11.98
CA ASP A 211 -9.64 -26.52 -12.48
C ASP A 211 -8.61 -27.10 -11.48
N GLU A 212 -7.85 -26.24 -10.79
CA GLU A 212 -6.88 -26.63 -9.74
C GLU A 212 -7.55 -27.08 -8.43
N VAL A 213 -8.66 -26.47 -8.03
CA VAL A 213 -9.39 -26.84 -6.79
C VAL A 213 -10.00 -28.24 -6.90
N GLU A 214 -10.34 -28.70 -8.10
CA GLU A 214 -10.81 -30.08 -8.32
C GLU A 214 -9.71 -31.12 -8.07
N THR A 215 -8.43 -30.72 -8.16
CA THR A 215 -7.27 -31.62 -8.08
C THR A 215 -6.40 -31.42 -6.83
N SER A 216 -6.56 -30.29 -6.12
CA SER A 216 -5.75 -29.90 -4.96
C SER A 216 -6.60 -29.52 -3.74
N ASN A 217 -6.01 -29.54 -2.54
CA ASN A 217 -6.68 -29.07 -1.31
C ASN A 217 -6.48 -27.56 -1.08
N THR A 218 -6.14 -26.80 -2.12
CA THR A 218 -5.94 -25.34 -2.04
C THR A 218 -7.29 -24.65 -2.23
N ASP A 219 -7.58 -23.60 -1.47
CA ASP A 219 -8.81 -22.84 -1.68
C ASP A 219 -8.73 -21.94 -2.93
N LEU A 220 -9.88 -21.74 -3.57
CA LEU A 220 -10.00 -20.96 -4.81
C LEU A 220 -9.42 -19.54 -4.69
N GLN A 221 -9.54 -18.89 -3.52
CA GLN A 221 -9.06 -17.51 -3.35
C GLN A 221 -7.54 -17.46 -3.24
N SER A 222 -6.91 -18.43 -2.58
CA SER A 222 -5.45 -18.54 -2.52
C SER A 222 -4.84 -18.72 -3.92
N CYS A 223 -5.43 -19.55 -4.78
CA CYS A 223 -4.96 -19.71 -6.17
C CYS A 223 -5.07 -18.40 -6.97
N ILE A 224 -6.21 -17.71 -6.90
CA ILE A 224 -6.40 -16.41 -7.59
C ILE A 224 -5.42 -15.36 -7.05
N LYS A 225 -5.23 -15.30 -5.73
CA LYS A 225 -4.30 -14.37 -5.08
C LYS A 225 -2.87 -14.62 -5.57
N ALA A 226 -2.43 -15.88 -5.62
CA ALA A 226 -1.09 -16.23 -6.10
C ALA A 226 -0.86 -15.78 -7.54
N GLN A 227 -1.83 -15.96 -8.43
CA GLN A 227 -1.74 -15.50 -9.82
C GLN A 227 -1.72 -13.98 -9.94
N SER A 228 -2.57 -13.29 -9.16
CA SER A 228 -2.57 -11.82 -9.10
C SER A 228 -1.25 -11.27 -8.55
N ASP A 229 -0.69 -11.88 -7.51
CA ASP A 229 0.59 -11.47 -6.94
C ASP A 229 1.75 -11.70 -7.91
N ALA A 230 1.75 -12.82 -8.66
CA ALA A 230 2.73 -13.09 -9.71
C ALA A 230 2.66 -12.05 -10.84
N TRP A 231 1.46 -11.81 -11.38
CA TRP A 231 1.25 -10.76 -12.40
C TRP A 231 1.74 -9.39 -11.90
N PHE A 232 1.41 -9.03 -10.66
CA PHE A 232 1.79 -7.76 -10.09
C PHE A 232 3.31 -7.64 -9.89
N ALA A 233 3.97 -8.73 -9.48
CA ALA A 233 5.41 -8.81 -9.36
C ALA A 233 6.11 -8.63 -10.72
N ASP A 234 5.61 -9.27 -11.76
CA ASP A 234 6.24 -9.30 -13.08
C ASP A 234 6.00 -8.01 -13.88
N HIS A 235 4.80 -7.45 -13.80
CA HIS A 235 4.38 -6.36 -14.69
C HIS A 235 4.29 -4.99 -14.01
N ILE A 236 3.89 -4.93 -12.74
CA ILE A 236 3.61 -3.64 -12.06
C ILE A 236 4.75 -3.19 -11.16
N THR A 237 5.37 -4.12 -10.44
CA THR A 237 6.47 -3.82 -9.52
C THR A 237 7.66 -3.14 -10.22
N PRO A 238 8.10 -3.53 -11.44
CA PRO A 238 9.16 -2.83 -12.15
C PRO A 238 8.82 -1.36 -12.46
N ILE A 239 7.56 -1.09 -12.80
CA ILE A 239 7.05 0.25 -13.09
C ILE A 239 7.08 1.12 -11.83
N LEU A 240 6.57 0.60 -10.71
CA LEU A 240 6.63 1.28 -9.42
C LEU A 240 8.07 1.52 -8.95
N ALA A 241 8.97 0.57 -9.19
CA ALA A 241 10.38 0.75 -8.88
C ALA A 241 11.03 1.84 -9.74
N ALA A 242 10.64 1.96 -11.02
CA ALA A 242 11.10 3.04 -11.91
C ALA A 242 10.57 4.40 -11.46
N GLU A 243 9.28 4.51 -11.14
CA GLU A 243 8.66 5.74 -10.65
C GLU A 243 9.21 6.14 -9.28
N ARG A 244 9.49 5.19 -8.38
CA ARG A 244 10.21 5.43 -7.12
C ARG A 244 11.60 6.04 -7.36
N ARG A 245 12.39 5.47 -8.29
CA ARG A 245 13.71 6.00 -8.66
C ARG A 245 13.65 7.38 -9.31
N ARG A 246 12.58 7.67 -10.03
CA ARG A 246 12.34 8.98 -10.68
C ARG A 246 11.96 10.03 -9.65
N ALA A 247 11.06 9.70 -8.73
CA ALA A 247 10.50 10.65 -7.80
C ALA A 247 11.39 10.92 -6.59
N VAL A 248 12.04 9.90 -6.03
CA VAL A 248 12.81 10.03 -4.78
C VAL A 248 14.23 10.52 -5.05
N GLN A 249 14.68 11.53 -4.29
CA GLN A 249 16.04 12.04 -4.41
C GLN A 249 17.09 10.97 -4.01
N ARG A 250 18.14 10.84 -4.83
CA ARG A 250 19.16 9.77 -4.67
C ARG A 250 19.92 9.81 -3.35
N ASN A 251 20.22 10.99 -2.85
CA ASN A 251 20.88 11.21 -1.55
C ASN A 251 20.00 10.74 -0.39
N VAL A 252 18.70 11.01 -0.46
CA VAL A 252 17.72 10.58 0.54
C VAL A 252 17.58 9.06 0.55
N PHE A 253 17.45 8.45 -0.63
CA PHE A 253 17.37 7.00 -0.74
C PHE A 253 18.59 6.28 -0.11
N ARG A 254 19.80 6.84 -0.29
CA ARG A 254 21.02 6.30 0.33
C ARG A 254 21.04 6.47 1.85
N SER A 255 20.71 7.66 2.35
CA SER A 255 20.73 7.91 3.81
C SER A 255 19.71 7.04 4.54
N MET A 256 18.55 6.83 3.93
CA MET A 256 17.49 5.95 4.39
C MET A 256 17.92 4.48 4.49
N LEU A 257 18.51 3.93 3.42
CA LEU A 257 18.96 2.54 3.41
C LEU A 257 20.01 2.26 4.51
N LEU A 258 20.90 3.22 4.76
CA LEU A 258 21.88 3.11 5.82
C LEU A 258 21.23 3.06 7.22
N ARG A 259 20.19 3.87 7.47
CA ARG A 259 19.43 3.83 8.73
C ARG A 259 18.72 2.51 8.94
N LYS A 260 18.05 1.96 7.90
CA LYS A 260 17.37 0.66 7.97
C LYS A 260 18.33 -0.47 8.35
N ASN A 261 19.50 -0.51 7.71
CA ASN A 261 20.53 -1.51 8.01
C ASN A 261 21.06 -1.39 9.45
N PHE A 262 21.23 -0.16 9.94
CA PHE A 262 21.67 0.08 11.32
C PHE A 262 20.61 -0.35 12.36
N ALA A 263 19.34 -0.02 12.12
CA ALA A 263 18.23 -0.43 12.99
C ALA A 263 18.11 -1.96 13.05
N PHE A 264 18.24 -2.63 11.90
CA PHE A 264 18.24 -4.09 11.81
C PHE A 264 19.40 -4.71 12.60
N ALA A 265 20.62 -4.23 12.38
CA ALA A 265 21.81 -4.71 13.09
C ALA A 265 21.67 -4.51 14.61
N SER A 266 21.11 -3.38 15.05
CA SER A 266 20.85 -3.09 16.46
C SER A 266 19.77 -4.01 17.08
N ALA A 267 18.75 -4.42 16.31
CA ALA A 267 17.74 -5.35 16.77
C ALA A 267 18.32 -6.77 16.95
N VAL A 268 19.12 -7.22 15.98
CA VAL A 268 19.85 -8.50 16.03
C VAL A 268 20.80 -8.54 17.23
N ALA A 269 21.59 -7.47 17.44
CA ALA A 269 22.52 -7.37 18.57
C ALA A 269 21.83 -7.42 19.95
N ARG A 270 20.55 -7.06 20.03
CA ARG A 270 19.74 -7.11 21.26
C ARG A 270 18.99 -8.43 21.45
N GLY A 271 19.26 -9.44 20.62
CA GLY A 271 18.61 -10.75 20.70
C GLY A 271 17.11 -10.72 20.42
N ARG A 272 16.61 -9.66 19.77
CA ARG A 272 15.19 -9.62 19.37
C ARG A 272 15.00 -10.56 18.19
N PRO A 273 14.00 -11.45 18.20
CA PRO A 273 13.70 -12.30 17.06
C PRO A 273 13.37 -11.40 15.87
N VAL A 274 14.18 -11.50 14.81
CA VAL A 274 13.87 -10.89 13.53
C VAL A 274 12.85 -11.79 12.86
N VAL A 275 11.59 -11.34 12.83
CA VAL A 275 10.57 -11.99 12.01
C VAL A 275 10.99 -11.81 10.56
N GLN A 276 11.49 -12.87 9.92
CA GLN A 276 11.75 -12.85 8.49
C GLN A 276 10.40 -12.75 7.79
N SER A 277 10.22 -11.72 6.95
CA SER A 277 9.04 -11.66 6.08
C SER A 277 9.00 -12.94 5.24
N PRO A 278 7.84 -13.61 5.11
CA PRO A 278 7.71 -14.79 4.26
C PRO A 278 8.12 -14.50 2.81
N HIS A 279 8.02 -13.25 2.36
CA HIS A 279 8.50 -12.82 1.04
C HIS A 279 10.03 -12.73 0.93
N SER A 280 10.77 -12.71 2.04
CA SER A 280 12.23 -12.69 2.03
C SER A 280 12.86 -14.01 1.56
N GLU A 281 12.15 -15.15 1.72
CA GLU A 281 12.59 -16.44 1.15
C GLU A 281 12.39 -16.47 -0.36
N VAL A 282 11.26 -15.97 -0.87
CA VAL A 282 11.00 -15.81 -2.33
C VAL A 282 12.06 -14.92 -2.99
N ARG A 283 12.55 -13.89 -2.28
CA ARG A 283 13.65 -13.04 -2.76
C ARG A 283 14.98 -13.77 -2.88
N LYS A 284 15.30 -14.72 -1.99
CA LYS A 284 16.55 -15.50 -2.08
C LYS A 284 16.54 -16.43 -3.29
N THR A 285 15.38 -17.02 -3.63
CA THR A 285 15.23 -17.88 -4.81
C THR A 285 15.27 -17.10 -6.12
N LEU A 286 14.65 -15.91 -6.20
CA LEU A 286 14.70 -15.08 -7.42
C LEU A 286 16.07 -14.42 -7.63
N SER A 287 16.74 -14.00 -6.56
CA SER A 287 18.11 -13.44 -6.64
C SER A 287 19.17 -14.48 -7.01
N ALA A 288 18.91 -15.77 -6.79
CA ALA A 288 19.81 -16.86 -7.19
C ALA A 288 19.58 -17.34 -8.63
N ALA A 289 18.48 -16.91 -9.27
CA ALA A 289 18.08 -17.29 -10.62
C ALA A 289 18.37 -16.21 -11.68
N SER A 290 19.05 -15.11 -11.29
CA SER A 290 19.50 -14.00 -12.15
C SER A 290 21.00 -13.82 -12.06
#